data_AF-A0A800ANV7-F1
#
_entry.id   AF-A0A800ANV7-F1
#
_cell.length_a   1.000
_cell.length_b   1.000
_cell.length_c   1.000
_cell.angle_alpha   90.00
_cell.angle_beta   90.00
_cell.angle_gamma   90.00
#
_symmetry.space_group_name_H-M   'P 1'
#
loop_
_entity.id
_entity.type
_entity.pdbx_description
1 polymer ?
#
loop_
_entity_poly.entity_id
_entity_poly.type
_entity_poly.pdbx_seq_one_letter_code
_entity_poly.pdbx_strand_id
1 'polypeptide(L)'
;AGFSAGLGLLSKYTMILFLPSIFIYLFISKKDRKFLKNPKLYMSMLLAALVYLPNLIWNYRHHFVSFMHTKEISNIDRDLFHIDKMLEFLGAQFAVFGLIFFAILLFLIFKPFVKDDRFRLLYSFTLFFLAVITLQSFISRAFANWAAPTYIGGTVLVVSYLIYQNREKILKIAIAINILLAIIFYHYHAILDLLNIEITSKIDPYKRVLGWSSLAKEVSKILKEYPKAKLLTDNREIMAQLIYYIKPHPFDAGFWNPEKKLRNHYDLTIDLNKYKGKDFIYVTKRESIEDVLQKFKSAKKIKVIKIELYKDYKRVFYVYYLHKFKGY
;
A
#
# COMPACT_ATOMS: atom_id res chain seq x y z
N ALA A 1 6.31 -18.02 19.47
CA ALA A 1 6.78 -18.09 18.06
C ALA A 1 5.66 -18.50 17.11
N GLY A 2 5.15 -19.74 17.16
CA GLY A 2 4.10 -20.20 16.24
C GLY A 2 2.83 -19.33 16.22
N PHE A 3 2.28 -19.00 17.39
CA PHE A 3 1.12 -18.11 17.50
C PHE A 3 1.36 -16.73 16.87
N SER A 4 2.50 -16.09 17.19
CA SER A 4 2.89 -14.80 16.62
C SER A 4 3.09 -14.85 15.10
N ALA A 5 3.64 -15.94 14.57
CA ALA A 5 3.77 -16.14 13.13
C ALA A 5 2.40 -16.28 12.45
N GLY A 6 1.46 -16.99 13.10
CA GLY A 6 0.07 -17.07 12.65
C GLY A 6 -0.63 -15.71 12.63
N LEU A 7 -0.51 -14.92 13.71
CA LEU A 7 -1.03 -13.54 13.74
C LEU A 7 -0.36 -12.65 12.68
N GLY A 8 0.93 -12.84 12.43
CA GLY A 8 1.65 -12.14 11.37
C GLY A 8 1.10 -12.49 9.99
N LEU A 9 0.79 -13.76 9.71
CA LEU A 9 0.13 -14.18 8.45
C LEU A 9 -1.27 -13.58 8.30
N LEU A 10 -2.04 -13.49 9.39
CA LEU A 10 -3.35 -12.82 9.40
C LEU A 10 -3.24 -11.31 9.17
N SER A 11 -2.12 -10.69 9.57
CA SER A 11 -1.87 -9.26 9.37
C SER A 11 -1.37 -8.95 7.96
N LYS A 12 -0.43 -9.75 7.44
CA LYS A 12 0.15 -9.57 6.11
C LYS A 12 0.71 -10.88 5.55
N TYR A 13 0.28 -11.27 4.35
CA TYR A 13 0.73 -12.51 3.70
C TYR A 13 2.26 -12.60 3.50
N THR A 14 2.95 -11.47 3.41
CA THR A 14 4.43 -11.43 3.33
C THR A 14 5.13 -12.02 4.55
N MET A 15 4.42 -12.21 5.68
CA MET A 15 4.94 -12.93 6.84
C MET A 15 5.37 -14.36 6.50
N ILE A 16 4.84 -14.95 5.43
CA ILE A 16 5.26 -16.28 4.98
C ILE A 16 6.76 -16.37 4.70
N LEU A 17 7.40 -15.27 4.30
CA LEU A 17 8.85 -15.19 4.04
C LEU A 17 9.70 -15.36 5.30
N PHE A 18 9.11 -15.19 6.48
CA PHE A 18 9.77 -15.46 7.76
C PHE A 18 10.27 -16.91 7.86
N LEU A 19 9.48 -17.86 7.35
CA LEU A 19 9.77 -19.28 7.42
C LEU A 19 11.03 -19.70 6.62
N PRO A 20 11.11 -19.44 5.29
CA PRO A 20 12.33 -19.72 4.52
C PRO A 20 13.54 -18.94 5.05
N SER A 21 13.38 -17.72 5.58
CA SER A 21 14.50 -17.01 6.25
C SER A 21 15.08 -17.80 7.43
N ILE A 22 14.24 -18.43 8.25
CA ILE A 22 14.70 -19.34 9.33
C ILE A 22 15.42 -20.55 8.76
N PHE A 23 14.85 -21.19 7.73
CA PHE A 23 15.50 -22.37 7.15
C PHE A 23 16.86 -22.04 6.55
N ILE A 24 16.95 -20.95 5.78
CA ILE A 24 18.23 -20.45 5.24
C ILE A 24 19.24 -20.26 6.39
N TYR A 25 18.83 -19.62 7.49
CA TYR A 25 19.69 -19.46 8.66
C TYR A 25 20.16 -20.81 9.23
N LEU A 26 19.24 -21.73 9.51
CA LEU A 26 19.55 -23.03 10.10
C LEU A 26 20.41 -23.91 9.18
N PHE A 27 20.28 -23.76 7.86
CA PHE A 27 21.16 -24.43 6.90
C PHE A 27 22.58 -23.85 6.90
N ILE A 28 22.73 -22.53 7.03
CA ILE A 28 24.04 -21.86 6.98
C ILE A 28 24.77 -21.94 8.33
N SER A 29 24.08 -21.89 9.47
CA SER A 29 24.69 -22.07 10.79
C SER A 29 24.98 -23.55 11.06
N LYS A 30 26.26 -23.93 11.13
CA LYS A 30 26.66 -25.28 11.52
C LYS A 30 26.23 -25.63 12.96
N LYS A 31 26.29 -24.65 13.87
CA LYS A 31 25.98 -24.82 15.30
C LYS A 31 24.48 -25.05 15.54
N ASP A 32 23.65 -24.28 14.83
CA ASP A 32 22.20 -24.25 15.04
C ASP A 32 21.43 -25.18 14.09
N ARG A 33 22.09 -25.77 13.08
CA ARG A 33 21.49 -26.78 12.20
C ARG A 33 20.80 -27.93 12.94
N LYS A 34 21.26 -28.26 14.16
CA LYS A 34 20.62 -29.26 15.03
C LYS A 34 19.15 -28.95 15.33
N PHE A 35 18.73 -27.69 15.31
CA PHE A 35 17.34 -27.30 15.52
C PHE A 35 16.41 -27.75 14.38
N LEU A 36 16.93 -28.10 13.20
CA LEU A 36 16.14 -28.76 12.15
C LEU A 36 15.63 -30.13 12.62
N LYS A 37 16.29 -30.78 13.58
CA LYS A 37 15.81 -32.05 14.16
C LYS A 37 14.87 -31.83 15.35
N ASN A 38 14.65 -30.59 15.77
CA ASN A 38 13.86 -30.28 16.96
C ASN A 38 12.35 -30.26 16.60
N PRO A 39 11.52 -31.14 17.19
CA PRO A 39 10.08 -31.17 16.90
C PRO A 39 9.38 -29.85 17.23
N LYS A 40 9.90 -29.05 18.18
CA LYS A 40 9.31 -27.75 18.56
C LYS A 40 9.30 -26.74 17.40
N LEU A 41 10.23 -26.84 16.45
CA LEU A 41 10.24 -26.01 15.23
C LEU A 41 8.98 -26.29 14.41
N TYR A 42 8.72 -27.56 14.12
CA TYR A 42 7.57 -28.00 13.33
C TYR A 42 6.25 -27.81 14.06
N MET A 43 6.21 -28.00 15.38
CA MET A 43 5.03 -27.67 16.19
C MET A 43 4.71 -26.17 16.14
N SER A 44 5.73 -25.31 16.09
CA SER A 44 5.52 -23.86 15.91
C SER A 44 4.95 -23.54 14.53
N MET A 45 5.41 -24.24 13.48
CA MET A 45 4.85 -24.10 12.12
C MET A 45 3.41 -24.57 12.04
N LEU A 46 3.10 -25.72 12.64
CA LEU A 46 1.74 -26.25 12.73
C LEU A 46 0.82 -25.27 13.46
N LEU A 47 1.25 -24.73 14.60
CA LEU A 47 0.47 -23.74 15.33
C LEU A 47 0.23 -22.46 14.49
N ALA A 48 1.23 -21.98 13.76
CA ALA A 48 1.07 -20.84 12.86
C ALA A 48 0.04 -21.12 11.76
N ALA A 49 0.11 -22.32 11.16
CA ALA A 49 -0.84 -22.77 10.15
C ALA A 49 -2.26 -22.88 10.71
N LEU A 50 -2.43 -23.42 11.92
CA LEU A 50 -3.73 -23.52 12.59
C LEU A 50 -4.34 -22.16 12.90
N VAL A 51 -3.52 -21.19 13.35
CA VAL A 51 -3.99 -19.81 13.58
C VAL A 51 -4.40 -19.14 12.26
N TYR A 52 -3.68 -19.39 11.17
CA TYR A 52 -3.99 -18.85 9.84
C TYR A 52 -5.14 -19.59 9.13
N LEU A 53 -5.42 -20.83 9.51
CA LEU A 53 -6.35 -21.74 8.83
C LEU A 53 -7.76 -21.14 8.62
N PRO A 54 -8.38 -20.42 9.58
CA PRO A 54 -9.69 -19.82 9.34
C PRO A 54 -9.71 -18.83 8.16
N ASN A 55 -8.63 -18.04 7.98
CA ASN A 55 -8.50 -17.12 6.85
C ASN A 55 -8.35 -17.86 5.53
N LEU A 56 -7.61 -18.98 5.53
CA LEU A 56 -7.43 -19.81 4.34
C LEU A 56 -8.74 -20.49 3.92
N ILE A 57 -9.49 -21.04 4.87
CA ILE A 57 -10.81 -21.65 4.61
C ILE A 57 -11.79 -20.60 4.09
N TRP A 58 -11.83 -19.41 4.70
CA TRP A 58 -12.67 -18.31 4.23
C TRP A 58 -12.31 -17.93 2.79
N ASN A 59 -11.02 -17.71 2.50
CA ASN A 59 -10.58 -17.38 1.13
C ASN A 59 -10.94 -18.47 0.13
N TYR A 60 -10.74 -19.74 0.46
CA TYR A 60 -11.12 -20.86 -0.41
C TYR A 60 -12.62 -20.83 -0.76
N ARG A 61 -13.48 -20.61 0.23
CA ARG A 61 -14.94 -20.49 0.04
C ARG A 61 -15.36 -19.24 -0.73
N HIS A 62 -14.51 -18.23 -0.78
CA HIS A 62 -14.72 -16.97 -1.49
C HIS A 62 -13.77 -16.82 -2.69
N HIS A 63 -13.45 -17.91 -3.38
CA HIS A 63 -12.68 -17.92 -4.65
C HIS A 63 -11.34 -17.14 -4.57
N PHE A 64 -10.69 -17.17 -3.41
CA PHE A 64 -9.42 -16.50 -3.13
C PHE A 64 -9.42 -14.99 -3.42
N VAL A 65 -10.55 -14.30 -3.19
CA VAL A 65 -10.70 -12.85 -3.45
C VAL A 65 -9.55 -12.00 -2.85
N SER A 66 -9.03 -12.33 -1.66
CA SER A 66 -7.91 -11.57 -1.07
C SER A 66 -6.61 -11.72 -1.87
N PHE A 67 -6.35 -12.90 -2.44
CA PHE A 67 -5.19 -13.14 -3.30
C PHE A 67 -5.37 -12.49 -4.67
N MET A 68 -6.58 -12.52 -5.22
CA MET A 68 -6.91 -11.82 -6.46
C MET A 68 -6.69 -10.32 -6.34
N HIS A 69 -7.14 -9.71 -5.23
CA HIS A 69 -6.88 -8.30 -4.97
C HIS A 69 -5.37 -8.00 -4.87
N THR A 70 -4.60 -8.87 -4.21
CA THR A 70 -3.14 -8.71 -4.11
C THR A 70 -2.48 -8.79 -5.48
N LYS A 71 -2.94 -9.71 -6.34
CA LYS A 71 -2.48 -9.87 -7.73
C LYS A 71 -2.81 -8.63 -8.59
N GLU A 72 -4.02 -8.08 -8.45
CA GLU A 72 -4.42 -6.86 -9.14
C GLU A 72 -3.54 -5.67 -8.73
N ILE A 73 -3.23 -5.52 -7.44
CA ILE A 73 -2.35 -4.44 -6.97
C ILE A 73 -0.94 -4.55 -7.57
N SER A 74 -0.44 -5.78 -7.78
CA SER A 74 0.87 -5.99 -8.38
C SER A 74 0.93 -5.69 -9.88
N ASN A 75 -0.20 -5.42 -10.57
CA ASN A 75 -0.24 -5.20 -12.03
C ASN A 75 0.71 -6.15 -12.77
N ILE A 76 0.42 -7.45 -12.76
CA ILE A 76 1.20 -8.40 -13.56
C ILE A 76 0.91 -8.06 -15.03
N ASP A 77 1.78 -7.25 -15.61
CA ASP A 77 1.73 -6.84 -17.00
C ASP A 77 2.08 -8.03 -17.91
N ARG A 78 1.81 -7.91 -19.22
CA ARG A 78 2.10 -8.96 -20.20
C ARG A 78 3.59 -9.08 -20.53
N ASP A 79 4.38 -8.05 -20.18
CA ASP A 79 5.83 -8.08 -20.33
C ASP A 79 6.43 -8.92 -19.19
N LEU A 80 7.33 -9.82 -19.55
CA LEU A 80 7.84 -10.83 -18.61
C LEU A 80 8.76 -10.23 -17.53
N PHE A 81 9.43 -9.10 -17.81
CA PHE A 81 10.49 -8.54 -16.97
C PHE A 81 10.59 -7.01 -17.05
N HIS A 82 10.79 -6.35 -15.91
CA HIS A 82 10.84 -4.89 -15.74
C HIS A 82 12.10 -4.44 -14.97
N ILE A 83 13.23 -4.34 -15.67
CA ILE A 83 14.51 -3.91 -15.06
C ILE A 83 14.42 -2.48 -14.51
N ASP A 84 13.74 -1.59 -15.23
CA ASP A 84 13.53 -0.20 -14.83
C ASP A 84 12.77 -0.13 -13.50
N LYS A 85 11.73 -0.96 -13.32
CA LYS A 85 10.94 -1.03 -12.07
C LYS A 85 11.74 -1.61 -10.92
N MET A 86 12.61 -2.58 -11.19
CA MET A 86 13.55 -3.11 -10.20
C MET A 86 14.55 -2.04 -9.74
N LEU A 87 15.13 -1.28 -10.67
CA LEU A 87 16.07 -0.20 -10.35
C LEU A 87 15.36 0.95 -9.63
N GLU A 88 14.14 1.32 -10.05
CA GLU A 88 13.28 2.28 -9.36
C GLU A 88 13.00 1.83 -7.92
N PHE A 89 12.68 0.54 -7.72
CA PHE A 89 12.44 -0.05 -6.41
C PHE A 89 13.69 -0.01 -5.51
N LEU A 90 14.85 -0.41 -6.03
CA LEU A 90 16.13 -0.35 -5.29
C LEU A 90 16.54 1.09 -4.99
N GLY A 91 16.31 2.01 -5.93
CA GLY A 91 16.48 3.45 -5.72
C GLY A 91 15.59 3.96 -4.59
N ALA A 92 14.32 3.57 -4.56
CA ALA A 92 13.39 3.96 -3.51
C ALA A 92 13.79 3.42 -2.12
N GLN A 93 14.53 2.32 -2.04
CA GLN A 93 15.03 1.78 -0.76
C GLN A 93 16.04 2.71 -0.07
N PHE A 94 16.76 3.55 -0.81
CA PHE A 94 17.60 4.61 -0.22
C PHE A 94 16.76 5.65 0.53
N ALA A 95 15.54 5.95 0.07
CA ALA A 95 14.62 6.85 0.76
C ALA A 95 13.92 6.15 1.95
N VAL A 96 13.60 4.85 1.82
CA VAL A 96 12.90 4.09 2.87
C VAL A 96 13.83 3.76 4.05
N PHE A 97 15.04 3.27 3.78
CA PHE A 97 15.97 2.81 4.82
C PHE A 97 16.99 3.88 5.21
N GLY A 98 17.20 4.87 4.36
CA GLY A 98 18.15 5.96 4.56
C GLY A 98 19.38 5.82 3.67
N LEU A 99 19.85 6.95 3.13
CA LEU A 99 20.87 7.00 2.08
C LEU A 99 22.13 6.20 2.46
N ILE A 100 22.67 6.46 3.65
CA ILE A 100 23.89 5.83 4.14
C ILE A 100 23.63 4.39 4.58
N PHE A 101 22.52 4.13 5.27
CA PHE A 101 22.23 2.77 5.77
C PHE A 101 22.00 1.77 4.65
N PHE A 102 21.29 2.16 3.58
CA PHE A 102 21.11 1.29 2.43
C PHE A 102 22.40 1.11 1.63
N ALA A 103 23.22 2.15 1.48
CA ALA A 103 24.55 2.02 0.88
C ALA A 103 25.44 1.02 1.65
N ILE A 104 25.43 1.07 2.98
CA ILE A 104 26.17 0.11 3.82
C ILE A 104 25.57 -1.29 3.69
N LEU A 105 24.24 -1.43 3.63
CA LEU A 105 23.61 -2.72 3.42
C LEU A 105 24.03 -3.34 2.08
N LEU A 106 24.05 -2.57 0.98
CA LEU A 106 24.54 -3.02 -0.31
C LEU A 106 26.02 -3.43 -0.23
N PHE A 107 26.86 -2.63 0.42
CA PHE A 107 28.26 -2.98 0.68
C PHE A 107 28.38 -4.32 1.41
N LEU A 108 27.54 -4.56 2.43
CA LEU A 108 27.52 -5.79 3.22
C LEU A 108 26.98 -7.01 2.46
N ILE A 109 26.31 -6.83 1.32
CA ILE A 109 25.95 -7.93 0.40
C ILE A 109 27.20 -8.43 -0.33
N PHE A 110 28.03 -7.51 -0.83
CA PHE A 110 29.24 -7.86 -1.60
C PHE A 110 30.44 -8.19 -0.71
N LYS A 111 30.52 -7.60 0.48
CA LYS A 111 31.56 -7.88 1.48
C LYS A 111 30.92 -8.25 2.82
N PRO A 112 30.42 -9.50 2.97
CA PRO A 112 29.74 -9.92 4.18
C PRO A 112 30.63 -9.83 5.43
N PHE A 113 30.05 -9.33 6.52
CA PHE A 113 30.69 -9.26 7.83
C PHE A 113 29.99 -10.22 8.80
N VAL A 114 30.58 -11.40 9.00
CA VAL A 114 29.97 -12.46 9.83
C VAL A 114 30.90 -12.82 10.97
N LYS A 115 30.63 -12.27 12.17
CA LYS A 115 31.38 -12.58 13.40
C LYS A 115 30.91 -13.85 14.10
N ASP A 116 29.60 -14.06 14.12
CA ASP A 116 28.96 -15.22 14.74
C ASP A 116 27.62 -15.52 14.04
N ASP A 117 26.89 -16.50 14.56
CA ASP A 117 25.63 -16.94 13.99
C ASP A 117 24.51 -15.90 14.07
N ARG A 118 24.58 -14.92 14.99
CA ARG A 118 23.60 -13.82 15.04
C ARG A 118 23.67 -12.99 13.77
N PHE A 119 24.87 -12.77 13.21
CA PHE A 119 25.00 -12.12 11.90
C PHE A 119 24.40 -12.96 10.78
N ARG A 120 24.62 -14.28 10.78
CA ARG A 120 24.02 -15.19 9.79
C ARG A 120 22.49 -15.14 9.83
N LEU A 121 21.91 -15.07 11.04
CA LEU A 121 20.48 -14.89 11.22
C LEU A 121 20.01 -13.58 10.60
N LEU A 122 20.67 -12.46 10.93
CA LEU A 122 20.32 -11.14 10.40
C LEU A 122 20.45 -11.08 8.87
N TYR A 123 21.50 -11.64 8.28
CA TYR A 123 21.64 -11.77 6.83
C TYR A 123 20.53 -12.61 6.21
N SER A 124 20.19 -13.76 6.81
CA SER A 124 19.16 -14.65 6.27
C SER A 124 17.79 -13.99 6.23
N PHE A 125 17.45 -13.19 7.24
CA PHE A 125 16.21 -12.42 7.25
C PHE A 125 16.26 -11.20 6.33
N THR A 126 17.35 -10.44 6.36
CA THR A 126 17.46 -9.21 5.57
C THR A 126 17.54 -9.50 4.08
N LEU A 127 18.48 -10.36 3.67
CA LEU A 127 18.76 -10.59 2.26
C LEU A 127 17.66 -11.40 1.58
N PHE A 128 17.08 -12.39 2.27
CA PHE A 128 15.99 -13.16 1.68
C PHE A 128 14.76 -12.30 1.43
N PHE A 129 14.31 -11.52 2.41
CA PHE A 129 13.18 -10.61 2.21
C PHE A 129 13.48 -9.57 1.12
N LEU A 130 14.67 -8.94 1.15
CA LEU A 130 15.05 -7.96 0.13
C LEU A 130 15.07 -8.58 -1.27
N ALA A 131 15.65 -9.78 -1.41
CA ALA A 131 15.73 -10.49 -2.68
C ALA A 131 14.34 -10.85 -3.23
N VAL A 132 13.43 -11.36 -2.40
CA VAL A 132 12.08 -11.71 -2.84
C VAL A 132 11.30 -10.49 -3.31
N ILE A 133 11.33 -9.37 -2.57
CA ILE A 133 10.60 -8.16 -2.99
C ILE A 133 11.28 -7.50 -4.19
N THR A 134 12.60 -7.57 -4.30
CA THR A 134 13.32 -7.09 -5.50
C THR A 134 12.96 -7.93 -6.72
N LEU A 135 12.92 -9.26 -6.59
CA LEU A 135 12.46 -10.16 -7.65
C LEU A 135 10.99 -9.88 -8.01
N GLN A 136 10.14 -9.63 -7.02
CA GLN A 136 8.76 -9.24 -7.25
C GLN A 136 8.67 -7.93 -8.04
N SER A 137 9.52 -6.93 -7.74
CA SER A 137 9.59 -5.65 -8.46
C SER A 137 10.08 -5.79 -9.91
N PHE A 138 10.82 -6.86 -10.19
CA PHE A 138 11.30 -7.20 -11.52
C PHE A 138 10.23 -7.92 -12.36
N ILE A 139 9.39 -8.75 -11.73
CA ILE A 139 8.31 -9.49 -12.40
C ILE A 139 7.04 -8.63 -12.51
N SER A 140 6.81 -7.73 -11.56
CA SER A 140 5.56 -7.01 -11.38
C SER A 140 5.78 -5.71 -10.62
N ARG A 141 4.79 -4.83 -10.55
CA ARG A 141 4.92 -3.60 -9.76
C ARG A 141 5.03 -3.94 -8.26
N ALA A 142 6.06 -3.39 -7.61
CA ALA A 142 6.20 -3.41 -6.16
C ALA A 142 6.30 -1.99 -5.60
N PHE A 143 5.57 -1.71 -4.52
CA PHE A 143 5.71 -0.44 -3.81
C PHE A 143 6.92 -0.46 -2.88
N ALA A 144 7.59 0.68 -2.71
CA ALA A 144 8.79 0.79 -1.89
C ALA A 144 8.59 0.28 -0.45
N ASN A 145 7.41 0.53 0.14
CA ASN A 145 7.08 0.08 1.49
C ASN A 145 6.88 -1.44 1.63
N TRP A 146 6.86 -2.20 0.54
CA TRP A 146 6.73 -3.66 0.61
C TRP A 146 7.96 -4.33 1.20
N ALA A 147 9.15 -3.72 1.03
CA ALA A 147 10.39 -4.19 1.65
C ALA A 147 10.54 -3.80 3.13
N ALA A 148 9.62 -3.04 3.73
CA ALA A 148 9.77 -2.59 5.11
C ALA A 148 10.19 -3.68 6.14
N PRO A 149 9.68 -4.93 6.08
CA PRO A 149 10.12 -5.99 7.01
C PRO A 149 11.62 -6.34 6.92
N THR A 150 12.25 -6.18 5.76
CA THR A 150 13.71 -6.33 5.56
C THR A 150 14.51 -5.53 6.59
N TYR A 151 14.04 -4.31 6.88
CA TYR A 151 14.79 -3.35 7.66
C TYR A 151 14.77 -3.60 9.16
N ILE A 152 13.94 -4.53 9.65
CA ILE A 152 14.01 -5.00 11.04
C ILE A 152 15.37 -5.66 11.28
N GLY A 153 15.71 -6.67 10.47
CA GLY A 153 17.03 -7.31 10.50
C GLY A 153 18.14 -6.41 9.97
N GLY A 154 17.85 -5.68 8.87
CA GLY A 154 18.83 -4.83 8.20
C GLY A 154 19.37 -3.71 9.09
N THR A 155 18.52 -3.09 9.92
CA THR A 155 18.95 -2.06 10.87
C THR A 155 19.95 -2.65 11.87
N VAL A 156 19.59 -3.76 12.52
CA VAL A 156 20.46 -4.39 13.52
C VAL A 156 21.76 -4.83 12.88
N LEU A 157 21.73 -5.37 11.66
CA LEU A 157 22.91 -5.78 10.90
C LEU A 157 23.86 -4.60 10.62
N VAL A 158 23.35 -3.54 10.01
CA VAL A 158 24.13 -2.35 9.62
C VAL A 158 24.69 -1.63 10.84
N VAL A 159 23.86 -1.43 11.87
CA VAL A 159 24.29 -0.77 13.11
C VAL A 159 25.36 -1.60 13.83
N SER A 160 25.14 -2.91 13.96
CA SER A 160 26.13 -3.80 14.60
C SER A 160 27.46 -3.77 13.84
N TYR A 161 27.43 -3.84 12.51
CA TYR A 161 28.64 -3.71 11.70
C TYR A 161 29.39 -2.40 11.96
N LEU A 162 28.67 -1.26 11.98
CA LEU A 162 29.29 0.04 12.22
C LEU A 162 29.93 0.13 13.60
N ILE A 163 29.27 -0.38 14.65
CA ILE A 163 29.80 -0.39 16.01
C ILE A 163 31.04 -1.29 16.09
N TYR A 164 30.98 -2.52 15.57
CA TYR A 164 32.12 -3.45 15.57
C TYR A 164 33.35 -2.90 14.83
N GLN A 165 33.14 -2.06 13.83
CA GLN A 165 34.22 -1.42 13.06
C GLN A 165 34.65 -0.06 13.62
N ASN A 166 34.16 0.32 14.81
CA ASN A 166 34.41 1.63 15.44
C ASN A 166 34.04 2.81 14.53
N ARG A 167 32.96 2.68 13.75
CA ARG A 167 32.45 3.68 12.79
C ARG A 167 31.21 4.42 13.32
N GLU A 168 31.13 4.64 14.62
CA GLU A 168 29.99 5.34 15.26
C GLU A 168 29.73 6.74 14.70
N LYS A 169 30.78 7.43 14.24
CA LYS A 169 30.63 8.72 13.56
C LYS A 169 29.74 8.61 12.32
N ILE A 170 29.91 7.55 11.52
CA ILE A 170 29.07 7.29 10.34
C ILE A 170 27.63 6.99 10.76
N LEU A 171 27.43 6.22 11.83
CA LEU A 171 26.11 5.95 12.39
C LEU A 171 25.40 7.24 12.81
N LYS A 172 26.07 8.12 13.57
CA LYS A 172 25.52 9.41 14.01
C LYS A 172 25.18 10.31 12.82
N ILE A 173 26.05 10.39 11.82
CA ILE A 173 25.79 11.14 10.58
C ILE A 173 24.57 10.56 9.84
N ALA A 174 24.48 9.24 9.69
CA ALA A 174 23.36 8.59 9.02
C ALA A 174 22.03 8.86 9.74
N ILE A 175 22.01 8.79 11.07
CA ILE A 175 20.82 9.14 11.87
C ILE A 175 20.46 10.61 11.68
N ALA A 176 21.44 11.53 11.79
CA ALA A 176 21.21 12.96 11.62
C ALA A 176 20.64 13.30 10.24
N ILE A 177 21.18 12.70 9.17
CA ILE A 177 20.65 12.88 7.81
C ILE A 177 19.21 12.37 7.70
N ASN A 178 18.89 11.20 8.26
CA ASN A 178 17.53 10.66 8.22
C ASN A 178 16.54 11.55 9.00
N ILE A 179 16.93 12.06 10.17
CA ILE A 179 16.11 13.01 10.94
C ILE A 179 15.91 14.31 10.15
N LEU A 180 16.98 14.85 9.56
CA LEU A 180 16.91 16.05 8.74
C LEU A 180 15.97 15.86 7.54
N LEU A 181 16.10 14.75 6.81
CA LEU A 181 15.20 14.42 5.70
C LEU A 181 13.75 14.28 6.16
N ALA A 182 13.50 13.63 7.31
CA ALA A 182 12.16 13.51 7.86
C ALA A 182 11.54 14.88 8.19
N ILE A 183 12.32 15.78 8.79
CA ILE A 183 11.90 17.16 9.07
C ILE A 183 11.62 17.92 7.77
N ILE A 184 12.50 17.80 6.76
CA ILE A 184 12.33 18.44 5.45
C ILE A 184 11.04 17.97 4.78
N PHE A 185 10.77 16.66 4.76
CA PHE A 185 9.54 16.13 4.17
C PHE A 185 8.32 16.57 4.98
N TYR A 186 8.36 16.49 6.30
CA TYR A 186 7.23 16.90 7.14
C TYR A 186 6.87 18.38 6.97
N HIS A 187 7.87 19.26 6.83
CA HIS A 187 7.69 20.70 6.62
C HIS A 187 7.85 21.12 5.15
N TYR A 188 7.68 20.20 4.19
CA TYR A 188 8.02 20.44 2.79
C TYR A 188 7.37 21.70 2.21
N HIS A 189 6.05 21.87 2.38
CA HIS A 189 5.32 23.05 1.90
C HIS A 189 5.81 24.35 2.57
N ALA A 190 5.97 24.35 3.89
CA ALA A 190 6.43 25.52 4.63
C ALA A 190 7.87 25.94 4.24
N ILE A 191 8.74 24.97 3.95
CA ILE A 191 10.11 25.24 3.48
C ILE A 191 10.09 25.86 2.08
N LEU A 192 9.28 25.33 1.16
CA LEU A 192 9.16 25.90 -0.19
C LEU A 192 8.58 27.31 -0.15
N ASP A 193 7.57 27.56 0.69
CA ASP A 193 6.98 28.88 0.90
C ASP A 193 8.03 29.86 1.44
N LEU A 194 8.83 29.47 2.43
CA LEU A 194 9.92 30.29 2.99
C LEU A 194 10.99 30.64 1.93
N LEU A 195 11.27 29.71 1.02
CA LEU A 195 12.25 29.90 -0.06
C LEU A 195 11.65 30.61 -1.29
N ASN A 196 10.38 31.02 -1.25
CA ASN A 196 9.64 31.58 -2.39
C ASN A 196 9.70 30.68 -3.64
N ILE A 197 9.77 29.36 -3.44
CA ILE A 197 9.76 28.39 -4.54
C ILE A 197 8.31 28.08 -4.86
N GLU A 198 7.90 28.36 -6.10
CA GLU A 198 6.55 28.07 -6.54
C GLU A 198 6.30 26.55 -6.60
N ILE A 199 5.32 26.09 -5.83
CA ILE A 199 4.96 24.67 -5.77
C ILE A 199 4.21 24.27 -7.05
N THR A 200 4.74 23.26 -7.73
CA THR A 200 4.12 22.65 -8.91
C THR A 200 3.82 21.19 -8.69
N SER A 201 3.00 20.65 -9.58
CA SER A 201 2.54 19.28 -9.50
C SER A 201 3.63 18.22 -9.75
N LYS A 202 4.79 18.64 -10.26
CA LYS A 202 5.97 17.79 -10.48
C LYS A 202 6.87 17.69 -9.25
N ILE A 203 6.93 18.73 -8.44
CA ILE A 203 7.84 18.78 -7.29
C ILE A 203 7.16 18.38 -5.99
N ASP A 204 5.84 18.53 -5.87
CA ASP A 204 5.15 18.18 -4.63
C ASP A 204 4.86 16.66 -4.48
N PRO A 205 5.53 15.95 -3.56
CA PRO A 205 5.27 14.53 -3.33
C PRO A 205 3.89 14.27 -2.66
N TYR A 206 3.25 15.31 -2.11
CA TYR A 206 1.96 15.25 -1.43
C TYR A 206 0.76 15.52 -2.34
N LYS A 207 0.97 15.92 -3.60
CA LYS A 207 -0.10 16.16 -4.60
C LYS A 207 -1.24 15.14 -4.56
N ARG A 208 -0.90 13.86 -4.40
CA ARG A 208 -1.87 12.75 -4.37
C ARG A 208 -2.83 12.76 -3.18
N VAL A 209 -2.45 13.38 -2.06
CA VAL A 209 -3.27 13.43 -0.82
C VAL A 209 -4.00 14.77 -0.64
N LEU A 210 -3.77 15.75 -1.52
CA LEU A 210 -4.40 17.07 -1.42
C LEU A 210 -5.71 17.17 -2.20
N GLY A 211 -6.58 18.09 -1.76
CA GLY A 211 -7.84 18.47 -2.45
C GLY A 211 -9.07 17.66 -2.09
N TRP A 212 -8.92 16.58 -1.32
CA TRP A 212 -10.02 15.69 -0.96
C TRP A 212 -11.05 16.31 0.00
N SER A 213 -10.59 17.10 0.98
CA SER A 213 -11.47 17.84 1.89
C SER A 213 -12.31 18.89 1.15
N SER A 214 -11.71 19.61 0.19
CA SER A 214 -12.39 20.58 -0.67
C SER A 214 -13.44 19.91 -1.55
N LEU A 215 -13.11 18.77 -2.16
CA LEU A 215 -14.08 17.96 -2.90
C LEU A 215 -15.26 17.55 -2.01
N ALA A 216 -14.98 17.02 -0.81
CA ALA A 216 -16.01 16.59 0.12
C ALA A 216 -16.91 17.74 0.58
N LYS A 217 -16.35 18.95 0.79
CA LYS A 217 -17.12 20.16 1.12
C LYS A 217 -18.10 20.52 0.00
N GLU A 218 -17.64 20.48 -1.26
CA GLU A 218 -18.48 20.76 -2.41
C GLU A 218 -19.57 19.70 -2.63
N VAL A 219 -19.23 18.42 -2.49
CA VAL A 219 -20.21 17.32 -2.59
C VAL A 219 -21.22 17.36 -1.43
N SER A 220 -20.79 17.73 -0.23
CA SER A 220 -21.68 17.88 0.93
C SER A 220 -22.74 18.96 0.72
N LYS A 221 -22.39 20.08 0.08
CA LYS A 221 -23.37 21.13 -0.29
C LYS A 221 -24.42 20.56 -1.24
N ILE A 222 -24.00 19.83 -2.28
CA ILE A 222 -24.90 19.22 -3.25
C ILE A 222 -25.82 18.19 -2.57
N LEU A 223 -25.28 17.33 -1.72
CA LEU A 223 -26.10 16.35 -0.99
C LEU A 223 -27.17 17.01 -0.11
N LYS A 224 -26.91 18.20 0.45
CA LYS A 224 -27.91 18.98 1.19
C LYS A 224 -29.02 19.53 0.29
N GLU A 225 -28.70 19.90 -0.95
CA GLU A 225 -29.70 20.33 -1.95
C GLU A 225 -30.57 19.15 -2.45
N TYR A 226 -30.05 17.92 -2.37
CA TYR A 226 -30.71 16.69 -2.79
C TYR A 226 -30.87 15.69 -1.63
N PRO A 227 -31.68 16.00 -0.59
CA PRO A 227 -31.70 15.24 0.67
C PRO A 227 -32.18 13.78 0.54
N LYS A 228 -32.85 13.43 -0.56
CA LYS A 228 -33.29 12.05 -0.84
C LYS A 228 -32.25 11.22 -1.62
N ALA A 229 -31.19 11.86 -2.12
CA ALA A 229 -30.18 11.23 -2.94
C ALA A 229 -29.03 10.70 -2.10
N LYS A 230 -28.58 9.48 -2.39
CA LYS A 230 -27.41 8.87 -1.77
C LYS A 230 -26.14 9.21 -2.55
N LEU A 231 -24.99 9.16 -1.91
CA LEU A 231 -23.71 9.26 -2.63
C LEU A 231 -23.51 8.02 -3.52
N LEU A 232 -23.03 8.21 -4.75
CA LEU A 232 -22.59 7.15 -5.65
C LEU A 232 -21.24 7.51 -6.25
N THR A 233 -20.36 6.52 -6.40
CA THR A 233 -19.10 6.69 -7.14
C THR A 233 -18.67 5.35 -7.75
N ASP A 234 -17.78 5.41 -8.72
CA ASP A 234 -17.23 4.27 -9.46
C ASP A 234 -15.73 4.04 -9.16
N ASN A 235 -15.15 4.85 -8.29
CA ASN A 235 -13.72 4.86 -8.02
C ASN A 235 -13.45 4.71 -6.52
N ARG A 236 -12.65 3.70 -6.18
CA ARG A 236 -12.30 3.35 -4.79
C ARG A 236 -11.68 4.52 -4.02
N GLU A 237 -10.80 5.27 -4.65
CA GLU A 237 -10.12 6.42 -4.01
C GLU A 237 -11.13 7.53 -3.70
N ILE A 238 -12.00 7.86 -4.66
CA ILE A 238 -13.08 8.84 -4.45
C ILE A 238 -14.00 8.40 -3.31
N MET A 239 -14.42 7.12 -3.33
CA MET A 239 -15.30 6.56 -2.30
C MET A 239 -14.70 6.69 -0.90
N ALA A 240 -13.46 6.24 -0.71
CA ALA A 240 -12.78 6.28 0.58
C ALA A 240 -12.64 7.72 1.10
N GLN A 241 -12.26 8.65 0.21
CA GLN A 241 -12.06 10.06 0.57
C GLN A 241 -13.38 10.76 0.91
N LEU A 242 -14.44 10.53 0.11
CA LEU A 242 -15.75 11.14 0.37
C LEU A 242 -16.41 10.57 1.63
N ILE A 243 -16.37 9.26 1.85
CA ILE A 243 -16.88 8.66 3.09
C ILE A 243 -16.15 9.24 4.31
N TYR A 244 -14.83 9.41 4.22
CA TYR A 244 -14.02 9.93 5.33
C TYR A 244 -14.32 11.40 5.66
N TYR A 245 -14.36 12.28 4.64
CA TYR A 245 -14.47 13.72 4.87
C TYR A 245 -15.91 14.24 5.00
N ILE A 246 -16.92 13.58 4.41
CA ILE A 246 -18.32 14.01 4.51
C ILE A 246 -18.87 13.68 5.91
N LYS A 247 -19.63 14.61 6.48
CA LYS A 247 -20.29 14.47 7.79
C LYS A 247 -21.80 14.81 7.67
N PRO A 248 -22.72 13.99 8.24
CA PRO A 248 -22.47 12.64 8.79
C PRO A 248 -21.92 11.70 7.71
N HIS A 249 -21.16 10.68 8.12
CA HIS A 249 -20.50 9.77 7.18
C HIS A 249 -21.52 9.01 6.32
N PRO A 250 -21.43 9.06 4.98
CA PRO A 250 -22.37 8.39 4.08
C PRO A 250 -22.03 6.90 3.95
N PHE A 251 -22.15 6.14 5.05
CA PHE A 251 -21.92 4.69 5.04
C PHE A 251 -22.94 3.91 4.20
N ASP A 252 -24.03 4.57 3.80
CA ASP A 252 -25.06 4.09 2.91
C ASP A 252 -24.82 4.45 1.42
N ALA A 253 -23.61 4.92 1.09
CA ALA A 253 -23.20 5.23 -0.28
C ALA A 253 -23.20 3.99 -1.18
N GLY A 254 -23.58 4.18 -2.44
CA GLY A 254 -23.51 3.16 -3.49
C GLY A 254 -22.16 3.15 -4.20
N PHE A 255 -21.78 2.00 -4.75
CA PHE A 255 -20.60 1.84 -5.59
C PHE A 255 -21.00 1.26 -6.96
N TRP A 256 -20.57 1.90 -8.04
CA TRP A 256 -20.91 1.48 -9.40
C TRP A 256 -20.08 0.27 -9.85
N ASN A 257 -20.74 -0.86 -10.07
CA ASN A 257 -20.11 -2.10 -10.51
C ASN A 257 -21.06 -2.98 -11.35
N PRO A 258 -21.43 -2.54 -12.58
CA PRO A 258 -22.39 -3.26 -13.43
C PRO A 258 -21.93 -4.65 -13.84
N GLU A 259 -20.62 -4.83 -13.99
CA GLU A 259 -19.99 -6.10 -14.39
C GLU A 259 -19.78 -7.08 -13.21
N LYS A 260 -20.13 -6.67 -11.98
CA LYS A 260 -19.98 -7.47 -10.75
C LYS A 260 -18.53 -7.99 -10.55
N LYS A 261 -17.54 -7.21 -10.96
CA LYS A 261 -16.11 -7.53 -10.78
C LYS A 261 -15.70 -7.27 -9.34
N LEU A 262 -14.91 -8.17 -8.74
CA LEU A 262 -14.44 -8.06 -7.35
C LEU A 262 -13.03 -7.46 -7.28
N ARG A 263 -12.91 -6.14 -7.49
CA ARG A 263 -11.61 -5.47 -7.59
C ARG A 263 -11.14 -4.86 -6.27
N ASN A 264 -12.07 -4.58 -5.37
CA ASN A 264 -11.78 -3.93 -4.09
C ASN A 264 -12.89 -4.18 -3.05
N HIS A 265 -12.68 -3.68 -1.84
CA HIS A 265 -13.62 -3.83 -0.72
C HIS A 265 -15.05 -3.38 -1.06
N TYR A 266 -15.23 -2.25 -1.75
CA TYR A 266 -16.56 -1.74 -2.08
C TYR A 266 -17.28 -2.61 -3.11
N ASP A 267 -16.55 -3.20 -4.06
CA ASP A 267 -17.14 -4.18 -4.98
C ASP A 267 -17.63 -5.44 -4.24
N LEU A 268 -16.99 -5.82 -3.13
CA LEU A 268 -17.34 -6.99 -2.33
C LEU A 268 -18.52 -6.73 -1.39
N THR A 269 -18.60 -5.54 -0.78
CA THR A 269 -19.57 -5.26 0.29
C THR A 269 -20.81 -4.50 -0.18
N ILE A 270 -20.74 -3.79 -1.31
CA ILE A 270 -21.82 -2.95 -1.79
C ILE A 270 -22.47 -3.59 -3.03
N ASP A 271 -23.72 -4.01 -2.88
CA ASP A 271 -24.57 -4.37 -4.00
C ASP A 271 -25.55 -3.24 -4.30
N LEU A 272 -25.30 -2.51 -5.40
CA LEU A 272 -26.13 -1.37 -5.80
C LEU A 272 -27.57 -1.79 -6.12
N ASN A 273 -27.83 -3.05 -6.51
CA ASN A 273 -29.19 -3.52 -6.80
C ASN A 273 -30.13 -3.49 -5.59
N LYS A 274 -29.60 -3.45 -4.36
CA LYS A 274 -30.39 -3.24 -3.14
C LYS A 274 -30.99 -1.83 -3.06
N TYR A 275 -30.53 -0.90 -3.88
CA TYR A 275 -30.99 0.48 -3.95
C TYR A 275 -31.81 0.80 -5.21
N LYS A 276 -32.44 -0.20 -5.82
CA LYS A 276 -33.40 0.03 -6.92
C LYS A 276 -34.44 1.08 -6.55
N GLY A 277 -34.73 1.98 -7.49
CA GLY A 277 -35.66 3.09 -7.32
C GLY A 277 -35.12 4.29 -6.52
N LYS A 278 -33.91 4.21 -5.95
CA LYS A 278 -33.29 5.34 -5.24
C LYS A 278 -32.63 6.33 -6.20
N ASP A 279 -32.45 7.54 -5.70
CA ASP A 279 -31.77 8.65 -6.36
C ASP A 279 -30.34 8.78 -5.84
N PHE A 280 -29.43 9.28 -6.67
CA PHE A 280 -28.02 9.39 -6.32
C PHE A 280 -27.38 10.69 -6.78
N ILE A 281 -26.42 11.17 -5.98
CA ILE A 281 -25.39 12.12 -6.39
C ILE A 281 -24.17 11.30 -6.80
N TYR A 282 -23.96 11.21 -8.11
CA TYR A 282 -22.88 10.46 -8.69
C TYR A 282 -21.65 11.33 -8.91
N VAL A 283 -20.53 10.95 -8.28
CA VAL A 283 -19.24 11.64 -8.37
C VAL A 283 -18.23 10.73 -9.05
N THR A 284 -17.73 11.13 -10.21
CA THR A 284 -16.78 10.35 -11.01
C THR A 284 -15.68 11.23 -11.63
N LYS A 285 -14.56 10.60 -12.02
CA LYS A 285 -13.53 11.21 -12.87
C LYS A 285 -13.86 11.05 -14.37
N ARG A 286 -14.83 10.21 -14.73
CA ARG A 286 -15.23 9.96 -16.13
C ARG A 286 -16.09 11.11 -16.66
N GLU A 287 -15.73 11.60 -17.85
CA GLU A 287 -16.50 12.64 -18.54
C GLU A 287 -17.74 12.07 -19.23
N SER A 288 -17.60 10.92 -19.91
CA SER A 288 -18.72 10.14 -20.44
C SER A 288 -19.17 9.07 -19.44
N ILE A 289 -20.49 8.98 -19.26
CA ILE A 289 -21.15 8.07 -18.31
C ILE A 289 -22.33 7.33 -18.98
N GLU A 290 -22.28 7.11 -20.28
CA GLU A 290 -23.36 6.50 -21.07
C GLU A 290 -23.84 5.16 -20.51
N ASP A 291 -22.90 4.32 -20.03
CA ASP A 291 -23.18 3.06 -19.34
C ASP A 291 -24.05 3.26 -18.09
N VAL A 292 -23.81 4.35 -17.36
CA VAL A 292 -24.57 4.72 -16.16
C VAL A 292 -25.94 5.23 -16.57
N LEU A 293 -26.02 6.13 -17.56
CA LEU A 293 -27.27 6.78 -17.98
C LEU A 293 -28.38 5.77 -18.32
N GLN A 294 -28.04 4.68 -19.00
CA GLN A 294 -29.00 3.65 -19.40
C GLN A 294 -29.67 2.95 -18.21
N LYS A 295 -29.00 2.90 -17.04
CA LYS A 295 -29.48 2.22 -15.83
C LYS A 295 -30.25 3.13 -14.88
N PHE A 296 -30.55 4.37 -15.27
CA PHE A 296 -31.38 5.31 -14.51
C PHE A 296 -32.58 5.78 -15.34
N LYS A 297 -33.64 6.28 -14.68
CA LYS A 297 -34.80 6.84 -15.38
C LYS A 297 -34.43 8.13 -16.11
N SER A 298 -33.67 8.98 -15.43
CA SER A 298 -33.14 10.23 -15.99
C SER A 298 -31.86 10.62 -15.26
N ALA A 299 -31.03 11.42 -15.90
CA ALA A 299 -29.82 11.97 -15.30
C ALA A 299 -29.67 13.44 -15.67
N LYS A 300 -29.11 14.22 -14.74
CA LYS A 300 -28.81 15.64 -14.95
C LYS A 300 -27.39 15.92 -14.49
N LYS A 301 -26.54 16.46 -15.36
CA LYS A 301 -25.24 17.00 -14.94
C LYS A 301 -25.49 18.21 -14.04
N ILE A 302 -24.99 18.16 -12.81
CA ILE A 302 -25.13 19.26 -11.84
C ILE A 302 -24.03 20.28 -12.09
N LYS A 303 -22.77 19.85 -11.98
CA LYS A 303 -21.60 20.69 -12.22
C LYS A 303 -20.34 19.85 -12.42
N VAL A 304 -19.27 20.52 -12.84
CA VAL A 304 -17.91 19.99 -12.82
C VAL A 304 -17.18 20.66 -11.66
N ILE A 305 -16.74 19.87 -10.68
CA ILE A 305 -15.92 20.36 -9.56
C ILE A 305 -14.46 20.32 -10.01
N LYS A 306 -13.82 21.49 -10.04
CA LYS A 306 -12.39 21.64 -10.30
C LYS A 306 -11.72 22.11 -9.02
N ILE A 307 -10.81 21.31 -8.48
CA ILE A 307 -9.97 21.67 -7.33
C ILE A 307 -8.60 22.02 -7.88
N GLU A 308 -8.33 23.31 -8.03
CA GLU A 308 -7.01 23.85 -8.37
C GLU A 308 -6.07 23.58 -7.19
N LEU A 309 -4.99 22.82 -7.43
CA LEU A 309 -3.99 22.52 -6.40
C LEU A 309 -2.70 23.31 -6.65
N TYR A 310 -2.30 23.41 -7.92
CA TYR A 310 -1.17 24.22 -8.39
C TYR A 310 -1.54 24.85 -9.73
N LYS A 311 -0.73 25.79 -10.24
CA LYS A 311 -0.97 26.41 -11.55
C LYS A 311 -1.01 25.40 -12.70
N ASP A 312 -0.24 24.32 -12.60
CA ASP A 312 -0.11 23.28 -13.62
C ASP A 312 -1.02 22.06 -13.38
N TYR A 313 -1.80 22.04 -12.29
CA TYR A 313 -2.60 20.86 -11.97
C TYR A 313 -3.84 21.12 -11.12
N LYS A 314 -4.91 20.50 -11.57
CA LYS A 314 -6.19 20.44 -10.89
C LYS A 314 -6.78 19.05 -10.91
N ARG A 315 -7.60 18.76 -9.89
CA ARG A 315 -8.45 17.58 -9.88
C ARG A 315 -9.81 17.95 -10.47
N VAL A 316 -10.29 17.14 -11.41
CA VAL A 316 -11.58 17.36 -12.07
C VAL A 316 -12.51 16.20 -11.74
N PHE A 317 -13.70 16.55 -11.25
CA PHE A 317 -14.75 15.58 -10.94
C PHE A 317 -16.06 16.04 -11.57
N TYR A 318 -16.75 15.10 -12.20
CA TYR A 318 -18.06 15.32 -12.78
C TYR A 318 -19.13 14.86 -11.80
N VAL A 319 -20.11 15.72 -11.54
CA VAL A 319 -21.19 15.43 -10.60
C VAL A 319 -22.53 15.42 -11.33
N TYR A 320 -23.27 14.33 -11.17
CA TYR A 320 -24.57 14.11 -11.77
C TYR A 320 -25.61 13.78 -10.71
N TYR A 321 -26.81 14.29 -10.89
CA TYR A 321 -28.00 13.76 -10.23
C TYR A 321 -28.55 12.63 -11.08
N LEU A 322 -28.65 11.43 -10.51
CA LEU A 322 -29.19 10.25 -11.16
C LEU A 322 -30.52 9.88 -10.49
N HIS A 323 -31.60 9.86 -11.27
CA HIS A 323 -32.94 9.64 -10.77
C HIS A 323 -33.40 8.20 -11.04
N LYS A 324 -33.93 7.55 -10.00
CA LYS A 324 -34.50 6.19 -10.02
C LYS A 324 -33.61 5.16 -10.70
N PHE A 325 -32.72 4.55 -9.92
CA PHE A 325 -31.91 3.44 -10.36
C PHE A 325 -32.78 2.24 -10.79
N LYS A 326 -32.55 1.72 -12.01
CA LYS A 326 -33.29 0.59 -12.60
C LYS A 326 -32.72 -0.78 -12.19
N GLY A 327 -31.48 -0.83 -11.72
CA GLY A 327 -30.75 -2.09 -11.48
C GLY A 327 -29.97 -2.58 -12.69
N TYR A 328 -29.12 -3.57 -12.46
CA TYR A 328 -28.37 -4.30 -13.49
C TYR A 328 -28.09 -5.76 -13.13
#